data_AF-A0A1C5NA10-F1
#
_entry.id   AF-A0A1C5NA10-F1
#
_cell.length_a   1.000
_cell.length_b   1.000
_cell.length_c   1.000
_cell.angle_alpha   90.00
_cell.angle_beta   90.00
_cell.angle_gamma   90.00
#
_symmetry.space_group_name_H-M   'P 1'
#
loop_
_entity.id
_entity.type
_entity.pdbx_description
1 polymer ?
#
loop_
_entity_poly.entity_id
_entity_poly.type
_entity_poly.pdbx_seq_one_letter_code
_entity_poly.pdbx_strand_id
1 'polypeptide(L)'
;MKRTKKALAVVLSLSMLASITPQIVLANSNIPDRYEEVSEMQAIVKDAEVHAYVTRNGGTAELTDSNGVETTFTQGIGYREYTATPADGWVWKGWTYEQLYQGEDLGNRTDYGWGKRYSFSNDGSDWNSAYNGTGQTISVNRLLTKGETVGNKIIYNIYANFNPTINATAGTGGTITDNGVTEVNYGDSKQYDITADAGQDIASVSVDGQDISNAVGKDNFSYTFENVREPHTIDVTFTNELYTVTYTDGVEGQEIFKDEVYSDLKIGDVTPKFKGSLERKDYVFTGWNPEVTNKVAGTAVYTATWADDKNNNGTPDDKEEKFTVTYTDGVDNEEIFKDQSYVDLLSGTKTPKFNGEPKRTGYVFTGWTPEVTETVTQTVTYSAQWAVDENGNDKPDNDEKYTVSYQFINGADDKELPKEVNDMLPKATSYVYGVKVVPVALKADRVETTDGVWLFEGWTPEEIEKLTADTAFTGTWTFAKNAGGINHIPVITAEDKTLTVGDSFDVMAGVTALDKEDGDLTDKIEVINNTVDTSKAGTYTVTYKVTDSNGASVTKTITITVKDKDKEEQPTAPTKPDKGDNNVNDKNNTASKADKPDTAVKTGDSTNVLLWSMATIISLTGVITALIFKRRRSR
;
A
#
# COMPACT_ATOMS: atom_id res chain seq x y z
N MET A 1 -33.94 2.82 34.40
CA MET A 1 -34.57 2.18 35.59
C MET A 1 -33.56 1.23 36.24
N LYS A 2 -33.96 0.57 37.36
CA LYS A 2 -33.41 -0.67 37.95
C LYS A 2 -32.90 -1.66 36.87
N ARG A 3 -31.90 -2.55 37.08
CA ARG A 3 -31.15 -2.97 38.29
C ARG A 3 -29.87 -3.76 37.91
N THR A 4 -28.85 -3.76 38.78
CA THR A 4 -27.85 -4.81 39.14
C THR A 4 -27.70 -6.09 38.28
N LYS A 5 -26.50 -6.69 38.10
CA LYS A 5 -25.35 -6.83 39.03
C LYS A 5 -24.00 -6.83 38.28
N LYS A 6 -22.91 -6.41 38.94
CA LYS A 6 -21.55 -6.92 38.66
C LYS A 6 -21.30 -8.13 39.58
N ALA A 7 -20.62 -9.17 39.09
CA ALA A 7 -20.10 -10.23 39.94
C ALA A 7 -18.82 -9.75 40.67
N LEU A 8 -18.68 -10.12 41.94
CA LEU A 8 -17.51 -9.82 42.77
C LEU A 8 -16.90 -11.16 43.16
N ALA A 9 -15.76 -11.52 42.55
CA ALA A 9 -15.01 -12.70 42.95
C ALA A 9 -14.35 -12.44 44.31
N VAL A 10 -14.85 -13.10 45.35
CA VAL A 10 -14.28 -12.99 46.70
C VAL A 10 -13.17 -14.03 46.84
N VAL A 11 -11.94 -13.55 47.06
CA VAL A 11 -10.83 -14.40 47.50
C VAL A 11 -11.15 -14.87 48.93
N LEU A 12 -11.61 -16.11 49.06
CA LEU A 12 -11.91 -16.70 50.37
C LEU A 12 -10.68 -17.42 50.91
N SER A 13 -9.68 -16.66 51.37
CA SER A 13 -8.54 -17.19 52.10
C SER A 13 -8.99 -17.73 53.46
N LEU A 14 -9.39 -19.00 53.51
CA LEU A 14 -9.88 -19.63 54.73
C LEU A 14 -8.70 -19.90 55.67
N SER A 15 -8.51 -19.01 56.64
CA SER A 15 -7.42 -19.09 57.61
C SER A 15 -7.54 -20.34 58.49
N MET A 16 -6.54 -21.23 58.42
CA MET A 16 -6.34 -22.29 59.40
C MET A 16 -6.10 -21.69 60.79
N LEU A 17 -7.16 -21.56 61.59
CA LEU A 17 -7.06 -21.36 63.02
C LEU A 17 -6.92 -22.73 63.69
N ALA A 18 -5.68 -23.22 63.75
CA ALA A 18 -5.34 -24.49 64.39
C ALA A 18 -5.55 -24.39 65.92
N SER A 19 -6.77 -24.70 66.37
CA SER A 19 -7.05 -24.93 67.79
C SER A 19 -6.46 -26.27 68.21
N ILE A 20 -5.20 -26.26 68.67
CA ILE A 20 -4.51 -27.47 69.18
C ILE A 20 -5.07 -27.84 70.55
N THR A 21 -6.27 -28.40 70.56
CA THR A 21 -6.72 -29.32 71.61
C THR A 21 -6.37 -30.73 71.15
N PRO A 22 -5.58 -31.52 71.91
CA PRO A 22 -5.35 -32.91 71.55
C PRO A 22 -6.69 -33.64 71.57
N GLN A 23 -7.12 -34.12 70.40
CA GLN A 23 -8.27 -35.01 70.33
C GLN A 23 -7.91 -36.29 71.07
N ILE A 24 -8.66 -36.63 72.11
CA ILE A 24 -8.72 -37.99 72.60
C ILE A 24 -9.46 -38.78 71.51
N VAL A 25 -8.68 -39.35 70.59
CA VAL A 25 -9.17 -40.29 69.59
C VAL A 25 -9.54 -41.57 70.34
N LEU A 26 -10.80 -41.65 70.75
CA LEU A 26 -11.44 -42.94 71.01
C LEU A 26 -11.18 -43.84 69.79
N ALA A 27 -10.84 -45.11 70.03
CA ALA A 27 -10.56 -46.09 68.98
C ALA A 27 -11.85 -46.41 68.20
N ASN A 28 -12.22 -45.51 67.28
CA ASN A 28 -13.49 -45.59 66.57
C ASN A 28 -13.41 -46.74 65.55
N SER A 29 -14.02 -47.88 65.89
CA SER A 29 -13.94 -49.18 65.21
C SER A 29 -14.60 -49.25 63.82
N ASN A 30 -14.77 -48.10 63.16
CA ASN A 30 -15.51 -47.92 61.91
C ASN A 30 -14.67 -48.14 60.62
N ILE A 31 -13.39 -48.48 60.73
CA ILE A 31 -12.59 -49.00 59.59
C ILE A 31 -12.06 -50.38 59.98
N PRO A 32 -12.83 -51.47 59.78
CA PRO A 32 -12.46 -52.81 60.26
C PRO A 32 -11.15 -53.35 59.68
N ASP A 33 -10.72 -52.84 58.52
CA ASP A 33 -9.48 -53.28 57.85
C ASP A 33 -8.23 -52.45 58.23
N ARG A 34 -8.36 -51.35 59.00
CA ARG A 34 -7.25 -50.40 59.24
C ARG A 34 -6.04 -51.05 59.92
N TYR A 35 -6.28 -51.98 60.84
CA TYR A 35 -5.23 -52.56 61.67
C TYR A 35 -4.98 -54.04 61.34
N GLU A 36 -3.77 -54.50 61.64
CA GLU A 36 -3.39 -55.90 61.70
C GLU A 36 -2.78 -56.23 63.07
N GLU A 37 -3.00 -57.46 63.56
CA GLU A 37 -2.53 -57.89 64.89
C GLU A 37 -1.10 -58.44 64.81
N VAL A 38 -0.21 -57.95 65.68
CA VAL A 38 1.17 -58.40 65.79
C VAL A 38 1.19 -59.68 66.62
N SER A 39 1.00 -60.81 65.93
CA SER A 39 0.72 -62.13 66.50
C SER A 39 1.83 -62.73 67.38
N GLU A 40 3.06 -62.19 67.32
CA GLU A 40 4.18 -62.67 68.15
C GLU A 40 4.17 -62.15 69.59
N MET A 41 3.25 -61.25 69.95
CA MET A 41 3.35 -60.42 71.18
C MET A 41 2.26 -60.67 72.24
N GLN A 42 1.49 -61.75 72.11
CA GLN A 42 0.41 -62.09 73.04
C GLN A 42 0.95 -62.59 74.40
N ALA A 43 1.06 -61.68 75.36
CA ALA A 43 1.43 -61.99 76.75
C ALA A 43 0.25 -62.61 77.53
N ILE A 44 -0.18 -63.83 77.16
CA ILE A 44 -1.32 -64.51 77.77
C ILE A 44 -0.97 -65.02 79.18
N VAL A 45 -1.45 -64.33 80.20
CA VAL A 45 -1.64 -64.91 81.54
C VAL A 45 -3.13 -65.19 81.77
N LYS A 46 -3.46 -66.08 82.71
CA LYS A 46 -4.84 -66.58 82.93
C LYS A 46 -5.91 -65.47 83.04
N ASP A 47 -5.51 -64.31 83.53
CA ASP A 47 -6.35 -63.17 83.89
C ASP A 47 -5.94 -61.84 83.23
N ALA A 48 -5.01 -61.85 82.26
CA ALA A 48 -4.69 -60.68 81.45
C ALA A 48 -4.12 -61.08 80.08
N GLU A 49 -4.49 -60.36 79.04
CA GLU A 49 -4.01 -60.51 77.66
C GLU A 49 -3.69 -59.13 77.08
N VAL A 50 -2.65 -59.05 76.25
CA VAL A 50 -2.24 -57.82 75.56
C VAL A 50 -2.21 -58.10 74.06
N HIS A 51 -2.93 -57.30 73.29
CA HIS A 51 -2.87 -57.31 71.83
C HIS A 51 -2.20 -56.03 71.33
N ALA A 52 -1.13 -56.18 70.56
CA ALA A 52 -0.53 -55.10 69.82
C ALA A 52 -1.07 -55.10 68.39
N TYR A 53 -1.61 -53.96 67.97
CA TYR A 53 -2.14 -53.72 66.64
C TYR A 53 -1.31 -52.63 65.95
N VAL A 54 -1.05 -52.80 64.66
CA VAL A 54 -0.37 -51.80 63.83
C VAL A 54 -1.29 -51.35 62.69
N THR A 55 -1.21 -50.08 62.29
CA THR A 55 -1.88 -49.62 61.06
C THR A 55 -1.31 -50.42 59.88
N ARG A 56 -2.16 -51.06 59.09
CA ARG A 56 -1.77 -52.04 58.08
C ARG A 56 -0.74 -51.48 57.11
N ASN A 57 0.36 -52.20 56.89
CA ASN A 57 1.55 -51.78 56.11
C ASN A 57 2.28 -50.53 56.65
N GLY A 58 1.87 -49.96 57.78
CA GLY A 58 2.30 -48.63 58.24
C GLY A 58 3.63 -48.58 58.99
N GLY A 59 4.15 -49.74 59.42
CA GLY A 59 5.34 -49.84 60.25
C GLY A 59 5.38 -51.13 61.05
N THR A 60 6.27 -51.19 62.04
CA THR A 60 6.30 -52.24 63.05
C THR A 60 5.84 -51.70 64.41
N ALA A 61 5.44 -52.62 65.27
CA ALA A 61 5.20 -52.41 66.70
C ALA A 61 5.85 -53.57 67.44
N GLU A 62 6.88 -53.30 68.25
CA GLU A 62 7.78 -54.31 68.80
C GLU A 62 7.86 -54.22 70.32
N LEU A 63 7.78 -55.38 71.02
CA LEU A 63 8.02 -55.47 72.45
C LEU A 63 9.51 -55.21 72.75
N THR A 64 9.84 -54.01 73.22
CA THR A 64 11.22 -53.55 73.44
C THR A 64 11.74 -53.74 74.85
N ASP A 65 10.87 -53.72 75.86
CA ASP A 65 11.26 -54.02 77.25
C ASP A 65 10.14 -54.69 78.06
N SER A 66 10.50 -55.34 79.15
CA SER A 66 9.58 -55.92 80.13
C SER A 66 10.25 -56.13 81.49
N ASN A 67 9.46 -56.42 82.52
CA ASN A 67 9.95 -56.61 83.89
C ASN A 67 10.79 -57.89 84.15
N GLY A 68 11.58 -58.37 83.18
CA GLY A 68 12.55 -59.44 83.32
C GLY A 68 11.98 -60.86 83.44
N VAL A 69 10.66 -61.03 83.28
CA VAL A 69 9.99 -62.33 83.33
C VAL A 69 9.05 -62.46 82.13
N GLU A 70 9.59 -62.90 80.99
CA GLU A 70 8.89 -63.11 79.72
C GLU A 70 7.57 -63.86 79.91
N THR A 71 7.61 -64.93 80.72
CA THR A 71 6.51 -65.87 80.97
C THR A 71 5.42 -65.38 81.93
N THR A 72 5.58 -64.23 82.59
CA THR A 72 4.55 -63.72 83.53
C THR A 72 4.35 -62.20 83.48
N PHE A 73 3.13 -61.77 83.13
CA PHE A 73 2.67 -60.39 83.31
C PHE A 73 2.00 -60.25 84.69
N THR A 74 2.81 -60.05 85.73
CA THR A 74 2.42 -60.11 87.16
C THR A 74 1.69 -58.86 87.66
N GLN A 75 0.63 -59.06 88.44
CA GLN A 75 -0.16 -57.94 88.99
C GLN A 75 0.68 -57.08 89.94
N GLY A 76 0.62 -55.76 89.76
CA GLY A 76 1.27 -54.76 90.61
C GLY A 76 2.75 -54.52 90.35
N ILE A 77 3.44 -55.34 89.55
CA ILE A 77 4.89 -55.23 89.25
C ILE A 77 5.25 -55.56 87.79
N GLY A 78 4.29 -55.98 86.97
CA GLY A 78 4.47 -56.30 85.55
C GLY A 78 4.22 -55.13 84.62
N TYR A 79 5.16 -54.90 83.71
CA TYR A 79 4.97 -54.05 82.53
C TYR A 79 5.37 -54.81 81.24
N ARG A 80 4.87 -54.32 80.11
CA ARG A 80 5.26 -54.70 78.75
C ARG A 80 5.36 -53.42 77.94
N GLU A 81 6.55 -53.10 77.45
CA GLU A 81 6.84 -51.86 76.73
C GLU A 81 6.96 -52.13 75.22
N TYR A 82 6.24 -51.36 74.42
CA TYR A 82 6.15 -51.50 72.98
C TYR A 82 6.58 -50.22 72.28
N THR A 83 7.49 -50.34 71.31
CA THR A 83 7.96 -49.22 70.48
C THR A 83 7.50 -49.41 69.03
N ALA A 84 7.02 -48.34 68.39
CA ALA A 84 6.50 -48.34 67.03
C ALA A 84 7.44 -47.60 66.05
N THR A 85 7.77 -48.25 64.94
CA THR A 85 8.67 -47.73 63.91
C THR A 85 7.89 -47.55 62.59
N PRO A 86 7.79 -46.33 62.01
CA PRO A 86 7.12 -46.14 60.72
C PRO A 86 7.85 -46.85 59.58
N ALA A 87 7.09 -47.35 58.61
CA ALA A 87 7.61 -47.76 57.31
C ALA A 87 7.89 -46.53 56.41
N ASP A 88 8.65 -46.72 55.32
CA ASP A 88 8.89 -45.67 54.34
C ASP A 88 7.57 -45.12 53.77
N GLY A 89 7.45 -43.79 53.70
CA GLY A 89 6.24 -43.11 53.25
C GLY A 89 5.13 -42.96 54.31
N TRP A 90 5.36 -43.33 55.57
CA TRP A 90 4.37 -43.22 56.66
C TRP A 90 4.79 -42.24 57.77
N VAL A 91 3.80 -41.55 58.34
CA VAL A 91 3.99 -40.62 59.48
C VAL A 91 3.41 -41.22 60.76
N TRP A 92 4.24 -41.29 61.80
CA TRP A 92 3.84 -41.71 63.14
C TRP A 92 2.88 -40.71 63.81
N LYS A 93 1.73 -41.19 64.30
CA LYS A 93 0.68 -40.36 64.92
C LYS A 93 0.47 -40.60 66.42
N GLY A 94 1.19 -41.55 67.02
CA GLY A 94 1.07 -41.90 68.44
C GLY A 94 0.28 -43.19 68.69
N TRP A 95 0.33 -43.67 69.93
CA TRP A 95 -0.45 -44.83 70.36
C TRP A 95 -1.86 -44.43 70.79
N THR A 96 -2.85 -45.22 70.41
CA THR A 96 -4.16 -45.29 71.10
C THR A 96 -4.30 -46.64 71.81
N TYR A 97 -5.19 -46.74 72.79
CA TYR A 97 -5.31 -47.92 73.65
C TYR A 97 -6.73 -48.10 74.19
N GLU A 98 -7.03 -49.31 74.63
CA GLU A 98 -8.25 -49.69 75.37
C GLU A 98 -7.86 -50.64 76.51
N GLN A 99 -8.54 -50.54 77.67
CA GLN A 99 -8.44 -51.53 78.75
C GLN A 99 -9.82 -52.13 79.01
N LEU A 100 -10.14 -53.21 78.31
CA LEU A 100 -11.45 -53.85 78.36
C LEU A 100 -11.59 -54.78 79.57
N TYR A 101 -12.67 -54.61 80.33
CA TYR A 101 -13.12 -55.55 81.36
C TYR A 101 -14.58 -55.93 81.11
N GLN A 102 -14.84 -57.22 80.88
CA GLN A 102 -16.17 -57.74 80.52
C GLN A 102 -16.82 -57.09 79.27
N GLY A 103 -16.04 -56.39 78.45
CA GLY A 103 -16.48 -55.68 77.25
C GLY A 103 -16.54 -54.15 77.39
N GLU A 104 -16.47 -53.63 78.62
CA GLU A 104 -16.46 -52.18 78.89
C GLU A 104 -15.00 -51.67 78.89
N ASP A 105 -14.72 -50.59 78.17
CA ASP A 105 -13.42 -49.89 78.26
C ASP A 105 -13.32 -49.10 79.57
N LEU A 106 -12.21 -49.31 80.29
CA LEU A 106 -11.88 -48.62 81.53
C LEU A 106 -10.85 -47.49 81.32
N GLY A 107 -10.33 -47.33 80.10
CA GLY A 107 -9.33 -46.34 79.72
C GLY A 107 -8.03 -46.47 80.54
N ASN A 108 -7.32 -45.35 80.70
CA ASN A 108 -6.09 -45.32 81.50
C ASN A 108 -6.40 -45.20 83.00
N ARG A 109 -6.66 -46.35 83.65
CA ARG A 109 -6.94 -46.45 85.09
C ARG A 109 -5.74 -46.01 85.94
N THR A 110 -6.02 -45.73 87.22
CA THR A 110 -4.98 -45.55 88.25
C THR A 110 -5.08 -46.58 89.39
N ASP A 111 -3.92 -46.90 89.95
CA ASP A 111 -3.69 -47.96 90.95
C ASP A 111 -4.33 -47.68 92.32
N TYR A 112 -4.79 -48.74 93.01
CA TYR A 112 -5.43 -48.61 94.33
C TYR A 112 -4.50 -49.07 95.46
N GLY A 113 -3.50 -48.26 95.78
CA GLY A 113 -2.71 -48.47 97.00
C GLY A 113 -1.48 -47.59 97.18
N TRP A 114 -0.46 -47.81 96.36
CA TRP A 114 0.93 -47.39 96.68
C TRP A 114 1.40 -46.11 95.97
N GLY A 115 0.58 -45.54 95.09
CA GLY A 115 0.86 -44.31 94.34
C GLY A 115 -0.14 -44.11 93.20
N LYS A 116 -0.07 -42.98 92.50
CA LYS A 116 -0.84 -42.78 91.26
C LYS A 116 -0.12 -43.46 90.09
N ARG A 117 -0.18 -44.79 90.02
CA ARG A 117 0.37 -45.55 88.90
C ARG A 117 -0.68 -45.76 87.82
N TYR A 118 -0.33 -45.59 86.56
CA TYR A 118 -1.22 -45.59 85.39
C TYR A 118 -1.12 -46.90 84.59
N SER A 119 -2.25 -47.38 84.04
CA SER A 119 -2.29 -48.59 83.20
C SER A 119 -1.49 -48.43 81.91
N PHE A 120 -1.42 -47.22 81.37
CA PHE A 120 -0.64 -46.88 80.19
C PHE A 120 0.27 -45.68 80.50
N SER A 121 1.55 -45.83 80.17
CA SER A 121 2.62 -44.84 80.41
C SER A 121 3.54 -44.76 79.19
N ASN A 122 4.45 -43.78 79.16
CA ASN A 122 5.41 -43.61 78.07
C ASN A 122 6.68 -44.46 78.22
N ASP A 123 6.92 -45.02 79.42
CA ASP A 123 8.19 -45.60 79.86
C ASP A 123 7.88 -46.65 80.94
N GLY A 124 8.38 -47.89 80.77
CA GLY A 124 8.15 -49.02 81.68
C GLY A 124 8.73 -48.84 83.08
N SER A 125 9.59 -47.85 83.28
CA SER A 125 10.15 -47.45 84.58
C SER A 125 9.38 -46.34 85.28
N ASP A 126 8.66 -45.44 84.57
CA ASP A 126 7.80 -44.41 85.18
C ASP A 126 6.29 -44.67 84.97
N TRP A 127 5.74 -45.48 85.86
CA TRP A 127 4.30 -45.72 85.92
C TRP A 127 3.51 -44.53 86.48
N ASN A 128 4.17 -43.50 87.05
CA ASN A 128 3.48 -42.38 87.73
C ASN A 128 3.06 -41.27 86.75
N SER A 129 3.60 -41.29 85.53
CA SER A 129 3.16 -40.48 84.40
C SER A 129 2.15 -41.25 83.55
N ALA A 130 1.01 -40.64 83.28
CA ALA A 130 0.06 -41.15 82.29
C ALA A 130 0.64 -41.04 80.88
N TYR A 131 0.38 -42.02 80.01
CA TYR A 131 0.75 -41.92 78.59
C TYR A 131 0.20 -40.63 77.97
N ASN A 132 1.09 -39.84 77.37
CA ASN A 132 0.84 -38.45 77.01
C ASN A 132 0.51 -38.21 75.51
N GLY A 133 0.41 -39.27 74.70
CA GLY A 133 0.17 -39.15 73.26
C GLY A 133 1.41 -38.90 72.39
N THR A 134 2.61 -38.90 72.98
CA THR A 134 3.88 -38.59 72.30
C THR A 134 4.92 -39.71 72.44
N GLY A 135 6.03 -39.60 71.71
CA GLY A 135 7.06 -40.65 71.62
C GLY A 135 6.61 -41.85 70.78
N GLN A 136 7.54 -42.74 70.45
CA GLN A 136 7.26 -44.00 69.74
C GLN A 136 6.83 -45.14 70.67
N THR A 137 6.91 -44.93 71.99
CA THR A 137 6.85 -45.99 73.00
C THR A 137 5.61 -45.87 73.88
N ILE A 138 4.99 -47.01 74.20
CA ILE A 138 3.94 -47.16 75.22
C ILE A 138 4.26 -48.35 76.13
N SER A 139 4.17 -48.16 77.44
CA SER A 139 4.24 -49.26 78.42
C SER A 139 2.86 -49.55 78.99
N VAL A 140 2.46 -50.82 78.86
CA VAL A 140 1.24 -51.41 79.43
C VAL A 140 1.57 -51.98 80.81
N ASN A 141 1.05 -51.34 81.86
CA ASN A 141 1.37 -51.63 83.26
C ASN A 141 0.22 -52.36 83.95
N ARG A 142 0.51 -53.50 84.60
CA ARG A 142 -0.52 -54.27 85.32
C ARG A 142 -0.69 -53.76 86.75
N LEU A 143 -1.75 -53.01 87.01
CA LEU A 143 -2.05 -52.38 88.32
C LEU A 143 -2.61 -53.35 89.38
N LEU A 144 -2.65 -52.92 90.65
CA LEU A 144 -3.32 -53.62 91.76
C LEU A 144 -4.77 -53.15 91.88
N THR A 145 -5.69 -54.10 91.84
CA THR A 145 -7.10 -53.82 91.53
C THR A 145 -8.04 -54.52 92.50
N LYS A 146 -8.73 -53.71 93.32
CA LYS A 146 -9.60 -54.19 94.40
C LYS A 146 -10.88 -54.82 93.86
N GLY A 147 -10.97 -56.15 93.93
CA GLY A 147 -12.15 -56.93 93.51
C GLY A 147 -11.92 -57.80 92.28
N GLU A 148 -10.79 -57.63 91.58
CA GLU A 148 -10.36 -58.56 90.54
C GLU A 148 -9.81 -59.83 91.22
N THR A 149 -10.69 -60.80 91.42
CA THR A 149 -10.31 -62.15 91.87
C THR A 149 -9.46 -62.83 90.80
N VAL A 150 -8.35 -63.47 91.22
CA VAL A 150 -7.39 -64.17 90.36
C VAL A 150 -8.10 -65.13 89.40
N GLY A 151 -8.22 -64.72 88.13
CA GLY A 151 -8.96 -65.46 87.09
C GLY A 151 -9.96 -64.65 86.26
N ASN A 152 -10.27 -63.39 86.61
CA ASN A 152 -11.08 -62.52 85.74
C ASN A 152 -10.19 -61.84 84.68
N LYS A 153 -10.45 -62.09 83.39
CA LYS A 153 -9.62 -61.58 82.28
C LYS A 153 -9.81 -60.08 82.04
N ILE A 154 -8.72 -59.32 82.07
CA ILE A 154 -8.60 -58.01 81.39
C ILE A 154 -8.00 -58.22 80.00
N ILE A 155 -8.43 -57.42 79.02
CA ILE A 155 -7.80 -57.32 77.71
C ILE A 155 -7.24 -55.90 77.56
N TYR A 156 -5.97 -55.78 77.17
CA TYR A 156 -5.32 -54.51 76.84
C TYR A 156 -5.08 -54.47 75.33
N ASN A 157 -5.77 -53.57 74.62
CA ASN A 157 -5.50 -53.32 73.20
C ASN A 157 -4.62 -52.09 73.09
N ILE A 158 -3.56 -52.14 72.28
CA ILE A 158 -2.74 -50.97 71.89
C ILE A 158 -2.63 -50.88 70.37
N TYR A 159 -2.75 -49.69 69.83
CA TYR A 159 -2.80 -49.42 68.39
C TYR A 159 -1.72 -48.42 67.99
N ALA A 160 -0.76 -48.86 67.18
CA ALA A 160 0.24 -48.00 66.57
C ALA A 160 -0.37 -47.28 65.36
N ASN A 161 -0.67 -45.97 65.52
CA ASN A 161 -1.32 -45.17 64.48
C ASN A 161 -0.28 -44.59 63.51
N PHE A 162 -0.44 -44.92 62.24
CA PHE A 162 0.28 -44.29 61.14
C PHE A 162 -0.70 -43.63 60.15
N ASN A 163 -0.24 -42.58 59.50
CA ASN A 163 -0.90 -41.91 58.39
C ASN A 163 -0.01 -42.03 57.13
N PRO A 164 -0.57 -42.39 55.96
CA PRO A 164 0.19 -42.44 54.71
C PRO A 164 0.61 -41.04 54.24
N THR A 165 1.54 -40.99 53.29
CA THR A 165 1.93 -39.75 52.59
C THR A 165 1.76 -39.87 51.09
N ILE A 166 1.56 -38.72 50.43
CA ILE A 166 1.62 -38.61 48.98
C ILE A 166 2.78 -37.69 48.64
N ASN A 167 3.73 -38.17 47.83
CA ASN A 167 4.82 -37.37 47.31
C ASN A 167 4.47 -36.87 45.90
N ALA A 168 4.14 -35.58 45.80
CA ALA A 168 3.88 -34.92 44.53
C ALA A 168 5.19 -34.31 43.98
N THR A 169 5.43 -34.42 42.67
CA THR A 169 6.52 -33.70 41.99
C THR A 169 6.05 -33.04 40.70
N ALA A 170 6.64 -31.88 40.38
CA ALA A 170 6.43 -31.20 39.11
C ALA A 170 7.77 -30.78 38.50
N GLY A 171 7.94 -31.08 37.21
CA GLY A 171 9.02 -30.54 36.38
C GLY A 171 8.86 -29.06 36.05
N THR A 172 9.84 -28.48 35.35
CA THR A 172 9.77 -27.11 34.86
C THR A 172 8.72 -26.96 33.75
N GLY A 173 7.98 -25.84 33.74
CA GLY A 173 6.94 -25.55 32.74
C GLY A 173 5.51 -25.65 33.28
N GLY A 174 5.34 -25.71 34.60
CA GLY A 174 4.04 -25.69 35.26
C GLY A 174 4.16 -25.95 36.76
N THR A 175 3.02 -26.27 37.38
CA THR A 175 2.87 -26.43 38.83
C THR A 175 1.92 -27.58 39.18
N ILE A 176 2.10 -28.11 40.39
CA ILE A 176 1.16 -28.99 41.09
C ILE A 176 0.93 -28.42 42.50
N THR A 177 -0.30 -28.48 43.01
CA THR A 177 -0.60 -28.13 44.41
C THR A 177 0.16 -29.02 45.39
N ASP A 178 0.59 -28.48 46.54
CA ASP A 178 1.25 -29.24 47.62
C ASP A 178 2.44 -30.11 47.17
N ASN A 179 3.20 -29.60 46.19
CA ASN A 179 4.44 -30.17 45.65
C ASN A 179 5.44 -30.54 46.79
N GLY A 180 5.90 -31.78 46.79
CA GLY A 180 6.62 -32.43 47.89
C GLY A 180 5.77 -33.46 48.64
N VAL A 181 6.21 -33.84 49.84
CA VAL A 181 5.56 -34.86 50.68
C VAL A 181 4.41 -34.25 51.50
N THR A 182 3.20 -34.76 51.29
CA THR A 182 1.98 -34.38 52.03
C THR A 182 1.53 -35.54 52.92
N GLU A 183 1.27 -35.29 54.20
CA GLU A 183 0.59 -36.26 55.09
C GLU A 183 -0.92 -36.28 54.80
N VAL A 184 -1.53 -37.47 54.70
CA VAL A 184 -2.97 -37.67 54.56
C VAL A 184 -3.47 -38.58 55.68
N ASN A 185 -4.64 -38.30 56.28
CA ASN A 185 -5.18 -39.21 57.29
C ASN A 185 -5.58 -40.54 56.66
N TYR A 186 -5.37 -41.65 57.38
CA TYR A 186 -5.74 -42.98 56.88
C TYR A 186 -7.26 -43.05 56.56
N GLY A 187 -7.58 -43.19 55.27
CA GLY A 187 -8.94 -43.25 54.73
C GLY A 187 -9.52 -41.93 54.22
N ASP A 188 -8.84 -40.79 54.40
CA ASP A 188 -9.24 -39.52 53.78
C ASP A 188 -8.90 -39.51 52.28
N SER A 189 -9.57 -38.65 51.50
CA SER A 189 -9.26 -38.41 50.08
C SER A 189 -8.47 -37.11 49.88
N LYS A 190 -7.57 -37.08 48.90
CA LYS A 190 -6.70 -35.94 48.60
C LYS A 190 -6.68 -35.61 47.10
N GLN A 191 -7.14 -34.41 46.75
CA GLN A 191 -7.03 -33.84 45.41
C GLN A 191 -5.71 -33.10 45.21
N TYR A 192 -5.16 -33.22 44.00
CA TYR A 192 -4.05 -32.46 43.45
C TYR A 192 -4.51 -31.76 42.16
N ASP A 193 -4.30 -30.45 42.09
CA ASP A 193 -4.54 -29.66 40.88
C ASP A 193 -3.21 -29.34 40.19
N ILE A 194 -3.18 -29.52 38.87
CA ILE A 194 -2.04 -29.36 37.99
C ILE A 194 -2.35 -28.24 37.00
N THR A 195 -1.41 -27.34 36.78
CA THR A 195 -1.54 -26.25 35.80
C THR A 195 -0.21 -25.99 35.12
N ALA A 196 -0.20 -26.06 33.78
CA ALA A 196 0.95 -25.72 32.96
C ALA A 196 1.19 -24.20 32.93
N ASP A 197 2.44 -23.79 32.71
CA ASP A 197 2.78 -22.39 32.45
C ASP A 197 2.28 -21.97 31.06
N ALA A 198 2.08 -20.66 30.83
CA ALA A 198 1.54 -20.17 29.57
C ALA A 198 2.44 -20.54 28.35
N GLY A 199 1.86 -21.27 27.38
CA GLY A 199 2.59 -21.83 26.24
C GLY A 199 3.32 -23.14 26.55
N GLN A 200 2.92 -23.85 27.60
CA GLN A 200 3.29 -25.23 27.88
C GLN A 200 2.04 -26.12 27.97
N ASP A 201 2.18 -27.38 27.57
CA ASP A 201 1.22 -28.46 27.78
C ASP A 201 1.66 -29.35 28.94
N ILE A 202 0.72 -29.97 29.65
CA ILE A 202 1.00 -31.19 30.43
C ILE A 202 1.48 -32.29 29.45
N ALA A 203 2.73 -32.72 29.61
CA ALA A 203 3.36 -33.77 28.80
C ALA A 203 3.16 -35.17 29.39
N SER A 204 3.19 -35.28 30.73
CA SER A 204 2.86 -36.51 31.44
C SER A 204 2.32 -36.21 32.84
N VAL A 205 1.44 -37.09 33.32
CA VAL A 205 1.12 -37.27 34.73
C VAL A 205 1.23 -38.77 34.98
N SER A 206 2.05 -39.18 35.94
CA SER A 206 2.20 -40.59 36.33
C SER A 206 1.88 -40.72 37.81
N VAL A 207 1.07 -41.72 38.18
CA VAL A 207 0.67 -42.01 39.56
C VAL A 207 1.13 -43.41 39.91
N ASP A 208 1.95 -43.54 40.95
CA ASP A 208 2.64 -44.79 41.34
C ASP A 208 3.37 -45.47 40.15
N GLY A 209 3.88 -44.66 39.22
CA GLY A 209 4.52 -45.10 37.97
C GLY A 209 3.58 -45.54 36.85
N GLN A 210 2.27 -45.27 36.95
CA GLN A 210 1.28 -45.53 35.90
C GLN A 210 0.77 -44.24 35.24
N ASP A 211 0.86 -44.17 33.91
CA ASP A 211 0.58 -42.95 33.16
C ASP A 211 -0.92 -42.64 33.00
N ILE A 212 -1.30 -41.44 33.47
CA ILE A 212 -2.65 -40.88 33.39
C ILE A 212 -2.82 -40.19 32.02
N SER A 213 -2.93 -41.02 30.97
CA SER A 213 -2.95 -40.59 29.56
C SER A 213 -3.98 -39.51 29.19
N ASN A 214 -5.08 -39.38 29.94
CA ASN A 214 -6.09 -38.35 29.72
C ASN A 214 -5.72 -36.96 30.29
N ALA A 215 -4.54 -36.80 30.88
CA ALA A 215 -3.97 -35.52 31.30
C ALA A 215 -3.13 -34.82 30.22
N VAL A 216 -2.63 -35.58 29.23
CA VAL A 216 -1.67 -35.09 28.22
C VAL A 216 -2.33 -34.12 27.24
N GLY A 217 -1.62 -33.05 26.86
CA GLY A 217 -2.09 -32.04 25.91
C GLY A 217 -3.18 -31.13 26.49
N LYS A 218 -2.94 -30.61 27.70
CA LYS A 218 -3.85 -29.75 28.46
C LYS A 218 -3.10 -28.71 29.29
N ASP A 219 -3.70 -27.52 29.38
CA ASP A 219 -3.31 -26.45 30.31
C ASP A 219 -3.53 -26.85 31.78
N ASN A 220 -4.56 -27.66 32.06
CA ASN A 220 -5.00 -27.98 33.42
C ASN A 220 -5.45 -29.45 33.55
N PHE A 221 -5.17 -30.05 34.71
CA PHE A 221 -5.70 -31.36 35.09
C PHE A 221 -5.87 -31.44 36.61
N SER A 222 -6.78 -32.29 37.09
CA SER A 222 -6.97 -32.56 38.51
C SER A 222 -6.98 -34.07 38.73
N TYR A 223 -6.25 -34.55 39.72
CA TYR A 223 -6.22 -35.96 40.13
C TYR A 223 -6.60 -36.07 41.61
N THR A 224 -7.51 -36.99 41.95
CA THR A 224 -7.91 -37.24 43.33
C THR A 224 -7.57 -38.66 43.73
N PHE A 225 -6.71 -38.79 44.73
CA PHE A 225 -6.52 -40.04 45.46
C PHE A 225 -7.71 -40.22 46.40
N GLU A 226 -8.53 -41.23 46.18
CA GLU A 226 -9.74 -41.50 46.97
C GLU A 226 -9.47 -42.55 48.04
N ASN A 227 -9.80 -42.26 49.31
CA ASN A 227 -9.62 -43.18 50.45
C ASN A 227 -8.16 -43.70 50.55
N VAL A 228 -7.24 -42.79 50.85
CA VAL A 228 -5.79 -43.03 50.92
C VAL A 228 -5.45 -43.94 52.10
N ARG A 229 -4.95 -45.16 51.83
CA ARG A 229 -4.63 -46.18 52.84
C ARG A 229 -3.20 -46.71 52.77
N GLU A 230 -2.41 -46.23 51.82
CA GLU A 230 -1.00 -46.55 51.62
C GLU A 230 -0.28 -45.32 51.04
N PRO A 231 1.06 -45.25 51.04
CA PRO A 231 1.78 -44.13 50.48
C PRO A 231 1.78 -44.15 48.94
N HIS A 232 1.68 -42.98 48.31
CA HIS A 232 1.62 -42.85 46.85
C HIS A 232 2.59 -41.80 46.29
N THR A 233 2.84 -41.82 44.98
CA THR A 233 3.51 -40.74 44.24
C THR A 233 2.64 -40.17 43.12
N ILE A 234 2.83 -38.89 42.81
CA ILE A 234 2.29 -38.27 41.59
C ILE A 234 3.35 -37.36 40.95
N ASP A 235 3.81 -37.74 39.76
CA ASP A 235 4.93 -37.11 39.07
C ASP A 235 4.46 -36.47 37.75
N VAL A 236 4.73 -35.17 37.57
CA VAL A 236 4.23 -34.36 36.45
C VAL A 236 5.36 -33.78 35.62
N THR A 237 5.25 -33.87 34.28
CA THR A 237 6.14 -33.18 33.35
C THR A 237 5.36 -32.33 32.34
N PHE A 238 6.03 -31.31 31.79
CA PHE A 238 5.47 -30.35 30.86
C PHE A 238 6.31 -30.28 29.57
N THR A 239 5.67 -29.92 28.47
CA THR A 239 6.31 -29.66 27.17
C THR A 239 5.89 -28.29 26.65
N ASN A 240 6.56 -27.80 25.61
CA ASN A 240 6.15 -26.55 24.97
C ASN A 240 4.94 -26.83 24.08
N GLU A 241 3.91 -25.99 24.16
CA GLU A 241 2.89 -25.94 23.11
C GLU A 241 3.58 -25.46 21.81
N LEU A 242 3.21 -26.06 20.67
CA LEU A 242 3.83 -25.77 19.37
C LEU A 242 2.79 -25.24 18.38
N TYR A 243 3.10 -24.10 17.78
CA TYR A 243 2.21 -23.38 16.88
C TYR A 243 2.67 -23.44 15.43
N THR A 244 1.74 -23.17 14.51
CA THR A 244 2.03 -22.94 13.09
C THR A 244 1.76 -21.49 12.69
N VAL A 245 2.63 -20.94 11.85
CA VAL A 245 2.41 -19.67 11.13
C VAL A 245 2.34 -19.99 9.65
N THR A 246 1.20 -19.70 9.03
CA THR A 246 0.97 -19.89 7.59
C THR A 246 0.75 -18.55 6.91
N TYR A 247 1.41 -18.33 5.78
CA TYR A 247 1.10 -17.23 4.84
C TYR A 247 0.37 -17.79 3.62
N THR A 248 -0.76 -17.20 3.24
CA THR A 248 -1.59 -17.61 2.09
C THR A 248 -1.87 -16.42 1.15
N ASP A 249 -2.13 -16.67 -0.13
CA ASP A 249 -2.32 -15.60 -1.12
C ASP A 249 -3.69 -14.89 -1.07
N GLY A 250 -4.69 -15.50 -0.44
CA GLY A 250 -6.04 -14.93 -0.32
C GLY A 250 -6.86 -14.92 -1.61
N VAL A 251 -6.48 -15.65 -2.67
CA VAL A 251 -7.18 -15.64 -3.97
C VAL A 251 -7.84 -17.00 -4.25
N GLU A 252 -9.15 -17.08 -4.04
CA GLU A 252 -9.89 -18.32 -4.26
C GLU A 252 -9.77 -18.81 -5.72
N GLY A 253 -9.24 -20.02 -5.88
CA GLY A 253 -9.11 -20.68 -7.18
C GLY A 253 -7.91 -20.26 -8.04
N GLN A 254 -7.00 -19.40 -7.55
CA GLN A 254 -5.77 -19.03 -8.25
C GLN A 254 -4.57 -18.94 -7.29
N GLU A 255 -3.67 -19.92 -7.34
CA GLU A 255 -2.41 -19.90 -6.58
C GLU A 255 -1.48 -18.82 -7.15
N ILE A 256 -1.42 -17.65 -6.49
CA ILE A 256 -0.52 -16.53 -6.81
C ILE A 256 0.89 -16.85 -6.29
N PHE A 257 0.95 -17.39 -5.08
CA PHE A 257 2.15 -17.99 -4.50
C PHE A 257 1.75 -19.17 -3.63
N LYS A 258 2.65 -20.15 -3.51
CA LYS A 258 2.41 -21.31 -2.65
C LYS A 258 2.47 -20.92 -1.17
N ASP A 259 1.51 -21.42 -0.39
CA ASP A 259 1.46 -21.27 1.07
C ASP A 259 2.82 -21.54 1.75
N GLU A 260 3.33 -20.56 2.50
CA GLU A 260 4.49 -20.73 3.37
C GLU A 260 4.04 -21.12 4.78
N VAL A 261 4.16 -22.41 5.11
CA VAL A 261 3.88 -22.95 6.45
C VAL A 261 5.18 -23.06 7.26
N TYR A 262 5.17 -22.48 8.45
CA TYR A 262 6.23 -22.58 9.46
C TYR A 262 5.69 -23.30 10.68
N SER A 263 6.25 -24.47 11.03
CA SER A 263 5.85 -25.30 12.17
C SER A 263 6.82 -25.19 13.35
N ASP A 264 6.46 -25.85 14.46
CA ASP A 264 7.34 -26.08 15.63
C ASP A 264 7.76 -24.78 16.36
N LEU A 265 6.96 -23.72 16.21
CA LEU A 265 7.19 -22.40 16.78
C LEU A 265 6.63 -22.31 18.21
N LYS A 266 7.32 -21.59 19.10
CA LYS A 266 6.93 -21.43 20.51
C LYS A 266 6.33 -20.06 20.79
N ILE A 267 5.65 -19.93 21.94
CA ILE A 267 5.11 -18.65 22.38
C ILE A 267 6.24 -17.62 22.53
N GLY A 268 6.07 -16.45 21.91
CA GLY A 268 7.06 -15.37 21.96
C GLY A 268 8.29 -15.55 21.07
N ASP A 269 8.40 -16.60 20.25
CA ASP A 269 9.40 -16.65 19.16
C ASP A 269 9.19 -15.49 18.17
N VAL A 270 10.24 -15.12 17.44
CA VAL A 270 10.13 -14.10 16.38
C VAL A 270 9.35 -14.71 15.22
N THR A 271 8.22 -14.09 14.86
CA THR A 271 7.37 -14.56 13.75
C THR A 271 8.19 -14.67 12.46
N PRO A 272 8.22 -15.84 11.80
CA PRO A 272 8.93 -16.01 10.54
C PRO A 272 8.40 -15.02 9.50
N LYS A 273 9.30 -14.36 8.76
CA LYS A 273 8.92 -13.51 7.63
C LYS A 273 8.65 -14.38 6.39
N PHE A 274 7.59 -14.05 5.68
CA PHE A 274 7.34 -14.51 4.31
C PHE A 274 8.56 -14.23 3.40
N LYS A 275 8.84 -15.12 2.45
CA LYS A 275 10.01 -15.07 1.55
C LYS A 275 9.68 -15.14 0.06
N GLY A 276 8.45 -15.51 -0.30
CA GLY A 276 7.95 -15.52 -1.67
C GLY A 276 7.82 -14.13 -2.30
N SER A 277 7.38 -14.08 -3.56
CA SER A 277 7.04 -12.83 -4.22
C SER A 277 5.63 -12.36 -3.82
N LEU A 278 5.44 -11.04 -3.76
CA LEU A 278 4.14 -10.37 -3.58
C LEU A 278 3.74 -9.60 -4.85
N GLU A 279 4.31 -9.97 -6.00
CA GLU A 279 3.99 -9.41 -7.31
C GLU A 279 2.77 -10.12 -7.92
N ARG A 280 1.76 -9.35 -8.32
CA ARG A 280 0.57 -9.84 -9.03
C ARG A 280 0.24 -8.86 -10.15
N LYS A 281 0.10 -9.33 -11.39
CA LYS A 281 -0.21 -8.43 -12.51
C LYS A 281 -1.58 -7.76 -12.31
N ASP A 282 -1.65 -6.46 -12.54
CA ASP A 282 -2.82 -5.59 -12.47
C ASP A 282 -3.42 -5.41 -11.05
N TYR A 283 -2.67 -5.77 -9.99
CA TYR A 283 -3.03 -5.65 -8.58
C TYR A 283 -1.81 -5.32 -7.71
N VAL A 284 -2.00 -4.57 -6.63
CA VAL A 284 -0.95 -4.30 -5.63
C VAL A 284 -1.23 -5.03 -4.32
N PHE A 285 -0.18 -5.55 -3.70
CA PHE A 285 -0.22 -6.09 -2.33
C PHE A 285 -0.42 -4.94 -1.32
N THR A 286 -1.47 -5.04 -0.51
CA THR A 286 -1.87 -3.99 0.45
C THR A 286 -1.56 -4.32 1.91
N GLY A 287 -1.26 -5.59 2.21
CA GLY A 287 -0.97 -6.05 3.57
C GLY A 287 -1.32 -7.51 3.79
N TRP A 288 -1.22 -7.92 5.05
CA TRP A 288 -1.71 -9.21 5.54
C TRP A 288 -2.93 -8.98 6.42
N ASN A 289 -3.90 -9.88 6.36
CA ASN A 289 -5.06 -9.92 7.25
C ASN A 289 -5.10 -11.26 7.99
N PRO A 290 -4.98 -11.29 9.34
CA PRO A 290 -4.67 -10.16 10.22
C PRO A 290 -3.24 -9.61 9.98
N GLU A 291 -2.94 -8.46 10.58
CA GLU A 291 -1.59 -7.87 10.50
C GLU A 291 -0.55 -8.80 11.18
N VAL A 292 0.63 -8.94 10.58
CA VAL A 292 1.69 -9.83 11.08
C VAL A 292 2.26 -9.31 12.39
N THR A 293 2.07 -10.07 13.47
CA THR A 293 2.66 -9.74 14.77
C THR A 293 4.17 -10.00 14.77
N ASN A 294 4.96 -9.19 15.48
CA ASN A 294 6.42 -9.38 15.59
C ASN A 294 6.84 -10.64 16.38
N LYS A 295 5.90 -11.25 17.11
CA LYS A 295 6.09 -12.47 17.89
C LYS A 295 4.92 -13.43 17.69
N VAL A 296 5.23 -14.73 17.74
CA VAL A 296 4.25 -15.81 17.74
C VAL A 296 3.43 -15.73 19.03
N ALA A 297 2.11 -15.67 18.89
CA ALA A 297 1.14 -15.52 19.98
C ALA A 297 0.15 -16.70 20.07
N GLY A 298 0.38 -17.74 19.26
CA GLY A 298 -0.54 -18.82 18.96
C GLY A 298 -0.43 -19.21 17.48
N THR A 299 -1.20 -20.20 17.05
CA THR A 299 -1.31 -20.56 15.62
C THR A 299 -1.99 -19.45 14.83
N ALA A 300 -1.41 -19.06 13.70
CA ALA A 300 -1.87 -17.92 12.89
C ALA A 300 -1.85 -18.24 11.38
N VAL A 301 -2.87 -17.76 10.68
CA VAL A 301 -2.92 -17.74 9.20
C VAL A 301 -2.99 -16.29 8.77
N TYR A 302 -1.98 -15.83 8.04
CA TYR A 302 -1.86 -14.49 7.48
C TYR A 302 -2.22 -14.53 6.00
N THR A 303 -3.39 -13.98 5.65
CA THR A 303 -3.90 -13.97 4.28
C THR A 303 -3.50 -12.68 3.59
N ALA A 304 -2.88 -12.74 2.41
CA ALA A 304 -2.51 -11.55 1.65
C ALA A 304 -3.75 -10.79 1.17
N THR A 305 -3.72 -9.46 1.26
CA THR A 305 -4.78 -8.59 0.75
C THR A 305 -4.31 -7.82 -0.47
N TRP A 306 -5.17 -7.73 -1.48
CA TRP A 306 -4.87 -7.11 -2.77
C TRP A 306 -5.87 -5.99 -3.07
N ALA A 307 -5.41 -4.95 -3.76
CA ALA A 307 -6.27 -3.97 -4.42
C ALA A 307 -5.91 -3.92 -5.91
N ASP A 308 -6.84 -3.48 -6.75
CA ASP A 308 -6.57 -3.22 -8.17
C ASP A 308 -5.45 -2.18 -8.35
N ASP A 309 -4.55 -2.42 -9.31
CA ASP A 309 -3.45 -1.51 -9.72
C ASP A 309 -3.25 -1.68 -11.23
N LYS A 310 -4.05 -0.99 -12.05
CA LYS A 310 -4.12 -1.23 -13.51
C LYS A 310 -2.95 -0.64 -14.29
N ASN A 311 -2.29 0.39 -13.76
CA ASN A 311 -1.05 0.92 -14.35
C ASN A 311 0.20 0.22 -13.80
N ASN A 312 0.05 -0.66 -12.80
CA ASN A 312 1.10 -1.45 -12.14
C ASN A 312 2.17 -0.53 -11.50
N ASN A 313 1.75 0.57 -10.84
CA ASN A 313 2.66 1.56 -10.25
C ASN A 313 2.95 1.38 -8.75
N GLY A 314 2.27 0.46 -8.08
CA GLY A 314 2.39 0.21 -6.64
C GLY A 314 1.43 1.03 -5.76
N THR A 315 0.50 1.77 -6.37
CA THR A 315 -0.59 2.49 -5.68
C THR A 315 -1.92 1.87 -6.07
N PRO A 316 -2.81 1.56 -5.12
CA PRO A 316 -4.17 1.11 -5.44
C PRO A 316 -4.96 2.11 -6.29
N ASP A 317 -5.68 1.63 -7.31
CA ASP A 317 -6.57 2.40 -8.21
C ASP A 317 -7.56 3.31 -7.43
N ASP A 318 -7.94 2.92 -6.21
CA ASP A 318 -8.89 3.64 -5.34
C ASP A 318 -8.29 4.87 -4.63
N LYS A 319 -6.96 5.04 -4.69
CA LYS A 319 -6.18 6.10 -4.03
C LYS A 319 -5.43 7.00 -5.01
N GLU A 320 -5.46 6.68 -6.30
CA GLU A 320 -4.84 7.48 -7.34
C GLU A 320 -5.68 8.73 -7.69
N GLU A 321 -5.02 9.74 -8.28
CA GLU A 321 -5.71 10.82 -8.97
C GLU A 321 -6.26 10.29 -10.31
N LYS A 322 -7.52 10.65 -10.61
CA LYS A 322 -8.20 10.22 -11.84
C LYS A 322 -8.40 11.36 -12.81
N PHE A 323 -8.24 11.05 -14.08
CA PHE A 323 -8.23 12.00 -15.17
C PHE A 323 -9.40 11.79 -16.12
N THR A 324 -9.72 12.84 -16.88
CA THR A 324 -10.71 12.81 -17.95
C THR A 324 -10.06 13.16 -19.28
N VAL A 325 -10.24 12.32 -20.29
CA VAL A 325 -9.89 12.62 -21.69
C VAL A 325 -11.18 12.95 -22.42
N THR A 326 -11.27 14.13 -23.02
CA THR A 326 -12.43 14.55 -23.83
C THR A 326 -11.99 14.91 -25.24
N TYR A 327 -12.73 14.44 -26.25
CA TYR A 327 -12.58 14.86 -27.64
C TYR A 327 -13.76 15.76 -28.02
N THR A 328 -13.48 16.91 -28.63
CA THR A 328 -14.47 17.89 -29.11
C THR A 328 -14.20 18.27 -30.56
N ASP A 329 -15.19 18.79 -31.28
CA ASP A 329 -15.01 19.19 -32.68
C ASP A 329 -14.19 20.48 -32.89
N GLY A 330 -13.92 21.23 -31.82
CA GLY A 330 -13.15 22.48 -31.89
C GLY A 330 -13.86 23.64 -32.59
N VAL A 331 -15.19 23.60 -32.75
CA VAL A 331 -15.96 24.66 -33.43
C VAL A 331 -16.91 25.39 -32.48
N ASP A 332 -16.69 26.70 -32.30
CA ASP A 332 -17.58 27.51 -31.47
C ASP A 332 -18.97 27.67 -32.10
N ASN A 333 -20.00 27.23 -31.39
CA ASN A 333 -21.44 27.36 -31.71
C ASN A 333 -22.00 26.45 -32.83
N GLU A 334 -21.24 25.48 -33.34
CA GLU A 334 -21.73 24.42 -34.25
C GLU A 334 -21.33 23.04 -33.70
N GLU A 335 -22.27 22.09 -33.55
CA GLU A 335 -21.92 20.68 -33.25
C GLU A 335 -21.67 19.94 -34.59
N ILE A 336 -20.41 19.70 -34.92
CA ILE A 336 -19.96 18.92 -36.08
C ILE A 336 -20.04 17.43 -35.76
N PHE A 337 -19.62 17.05 -34.55
CA PHE A 337 -19.84 15.73 -33.98
C PHE A 337 -19.96 15.83 -32.47
N LYS A 338 -20.75 14.95 -31.86
CA LYS A 338 -20.93 14.91 -30.42
C LYS A 338 -19.64 14.58 -29.67
N ASP A 339 -19.32 15.40 -28.67
CA ASP A 339 -18.22 15.20 -27.72
C ASP A 339 -18.14 13.78 -27.16
N GLN A 340 -16.91 13.27 -27.05
CA GLN A 340 -16.61 11.95 -26.48
C GLN A 340 -15.73 12.12 -25.24
N SER A 341 -16.30 11.89 -24.06
CA SER A 341 -15.59 12.04 -22.78
C SER A 341 -15.41 10.69 -22.08
N TYR A 342 -14.18 10.44 -21.65
CA TYR A 342 -13.73 9.22 -20.99
C TYR A 342 -13.22 9.58 -19.60
N VAL A 343 -13.96 9.19 -18.57
CA VAL A 343 -13.72 9.52 -17.15
C VAL A 343 -13.06 8.36 -16.40
N ASP A 344 -12.69 8.59 -15.13
CA ASP A 344 -12.09 7.61 -14.22
C ASP A 344 -10.76 6.98 -14.74
N LEU A 345 -10.03 7.68 -15.61
CA LEU A 345 -8.78 7.18 -16.21
C LEU A 345 -7.59 7.38 -15.27
N LEU A 346 -6.71 6.38 -15.19
CA LEU A 346 -5.50 6.41 -14.35
C LEU A 346 -4.28 6.86 -15.15
N SER A 347 -3.31 7.49 -14.50
CA SER A 347 -2.05 7.89 -15.14
C SER A 347 -1.30 6.68 -15.72
N GLY A 348 -0.59 6.87 -16.83
CA GLY A 348 0.16 5.82 -17.51
C GLY A 348 -0.68 4.79 -18.29
N THR A 349 -2.00 4.75 -18.10
CA THR A 349 -2.89 3.93 -18.93
C THR A 349 -2.98 4.48 -20.36
N LYS A 350 -3.30 3.63 -21.34
CA LYS A 350 -3.38 4.08 -22.75
C LYS A 350 -4.55 5.05 -22.96
N THR A 351 -4.28 6.16 -23.63
CA THR A 351 -5.28 7.16 -23.99
C THR A 351 -6.40 6.52 -24.81
N PRO A 352 -7.68 6.64 -24.40
CA PRO A 352 -8.80 6.17 -25.21
C PRO A 352 -8.80 6.87 -26.58
N LYS A 353 -8.97 6.09 -27.65
CA LYS A 353 -9.07 6.64 -29.01
C LYS A 353 -10.47 7.17 -29.25
N PHE A 354 -10.56 8.32 -29.92
CA PHE A 354 -11.80 8.80 -30.52
C PHE A 354 -12.48 7.70 -31.34
N ASN A 355 -13.77 7.47 -31.08
CA ASN A 355 -14.57 6.45 -31.73
C ASN A 355 -15.32 7.05 -32.93
N GLY A 356 -14.67 7.04 -34.10
CA GLY A 356 -15.24 7.51 -35.36
C GLY A 356 -14.17 8.09 -36.29
N GLU A 357 -14.63 8.76 -37.36
CA GLU A 357 -13.80 9.54 -38.28
C GLU A 357 -14.29 11.00 -38.23
N PRO A 358 -13.48 11.97 -37.79
CA PRO A 358 -13.87 13.38 -37.82
C PRO A 358 -14.09 13.85 -39.26
N LYS A 359 -15.29 14.36 -39.57
CA LYS A 359 -15.69 14.81 -40.92
C LYS A 359 -16.52 16.09 -40.83
N ARG A 360 -16.21 17.08 -41.68
CA ARG A 360 -16.90 18.38 -41.78
C ARG A 360 -17.00 18.78 -43.25
N THR A 361 -18.19 19.17 -43.72
CA THR A 361 -18.40 19.50 -45.14
C THR A 361 -17.58 20.73 -45.54
N GLY A 362 -16.72 20.59 -46.56
CA GLY A 362 -15.83 21.65 -47.06
C GLY A 362 -14.53 21.84 -46.25
N TYR A 363 -14.21 20.90 -45.35
CA TYR A 363 -13.00 20.93 -44.55
C TYR A 363 -12.38 19.53 -44.39
N VAL A 364 -11.06 19.45 -44.49
CA VAL A 364 -10.29 18.27 -44.08
C VAL A 364 -9.92 18.35 -42.60
N PHE A 365 -9.97 17.22 -41.90
CA PHE A 365 -9.45 17.09 -40.53
C PHE A 365 -7.91 17.02 -40.55
N THR A 366 -7.24 17.96 -39.89
CA THR A 366 -5.77 18.06 -39.90
C THR A 366 -5.10 17.46 -38.66
N GLY A 367 -5.86 17.21 -37.59
CA GLY A 367 -5.35 16.60 -36.37
C GLY A 367 -6.12 17.03 -35.12
N TRP A 368 -5.62 16.63 -33.95
CA TRP A 368 -6.11 17.11 -32.66
C TRP A 368 -5.16 18.17 -32.12
N THR A 369 -5.67 19.14 -31.35
CA THR A 369 -4.85 20.05 -30.54
C THR A 369 -5.31 20.01 -29.07
N PRO A 370 -4.40 19.73 -28.11
CA PRO A 370 -3.01 19.29 -28.30
C PRO A 370 -2.91 17.93 -29.04
N GLU A 371 -1.71 17.52 -29.42
CA GLU A 371 -1.48 16.20 -30.03
C GLU A 371 -1.82 15.08 -29.03
N VAL A 372 -2.46 14.00 -29.50
CA VAL A 372 -2.92 12.89 -28.64
C VAL A 372 -1.74 12.07 -28.14
N THR A 373 -1.48 12.11 -26.83
CA THR A 373 -0.46 11.29 -26.17
C THR A 373 -0.83 9.80 -26.19
N GLU A 374 0.16 8.89 -26.25
CA GLU A 374 -0.13 7.44 -26.16
C GLU A 374 -0.76 7.06 -24.81
N THR A 375 -0.37 7.73 -23.73
CA THR A 375 -0.86 7.49 -22.37
C THR A 375 -1.49 8.73 -21.74
N VAL A 376 -2.43 8.47 -20.84
CA VAL A 376 -3.06 9.47 -19.98
C VAL A 376 -2.03 9.96 -18.96
N THR A 377 -1.87 11.27 -18.83
CA THR A 377 -0.94 11.91 -17.88
C THR A 377 -1.59 13.03 -17.06
N GLN A 378 -2.73 13.55 -17.53
CA GLN A 378 -3.52 14.61 -16.92
C GLN A 378 -4.93 14.60 -17.53
N THR A 379 -5.84 15.39 -16.95
CA THR A 379 -7.10 15.74 -17.63
C THR A 379 -6.79 16.63 -18.84
N VAL A 380 -7.39 16.33 -19.99
CA VAL A 380 -7.09 16.99 -21.27
C VAL A 380 -8.32 16.97 -22.19
N THR A 381 -8.54 18.09 -22.88
CA THR A 381 -9.48 18.20 -23.99
C THR A 381 -8.70 18.28 -25.29
N TYR A 382 -8.99 17.36 -26.21
CA TYR A 382 -8.44 17.29 -27.56
C TYR A 382 -9.47 17.89 -28.54
N SER A 383 -9.21 19.10 -29.04
CA SER A 383 -10.09 19.78 -29.99
C SER A 383 -9.68 19.46 -31.43
N ALA A 384 -10.61 19.01 -32.26
CA ALA A 384 -10.35 18.73 -33.67
C ALA A 384 -9.93 20.01 -34.43
N GLN A 385 -8.94 19.86 -35.30
CA GLN A 385 -8.43 20.93 -36.17
C GLN A 385 -8.87 20.69 -37.62
N TRP A 386 -9.17 21.78 -38.31
CA TRP A 386 -9.76 21.77 -39.64
C TRP A 386 -8.99 22.72 -40.56
N ALA A 387 -8.75 22.29 -41.80
CA ALA A 387 -8.35 23.18 -42.89
C ALA A 387 -9.39 23.12 -44.01
N VAL A 388 -9.47 24.16 -44.83
CA VAL A 388 -10.44 24.24 -45.92
C VAL A 388 -10.07 23.23 -47.01
N ASP A 389 -11.11 22.54 -47.52
CA ASP A 389 -11.06 21.67 -48.69
C ASP A 389 -12.32 21.98 -49.53
N GLU A 390 -12.24 23.04 -50.35
CA GLU A 390 -13.31 23.43 -51.27
C GLU A 390 -13.47 22.44 -52.44
N ASN A 391 -12.47 21.58 -52.67
CA ASN A 391 -12.37 20.76 -53.87
C ASN A 391 -12.75 19.27 -53.63
N GLY A 392 -12.76 18.85 -52.37
CA GLY A 392 -13.25 17.55 -51.89
C GLY A 392 -12.27 16.40 -52.13
N ASN A 393 -10.97 16.63 -51.93
CA ASN A 393 -9.92 15.63 -52.20
C ASN A 393 -9.17 15.11 -50.95
N ASP A 394 -9.64 15.48 -49.76
CA ASP A 394 -9.06 15.14 -48.45
C ASP A 394 -7.66 15.74 -48.22
N LYS A 395 -7.40 16.97 -48.70
CA LYS A 395 -6.18 17.75 -48.42
C LYS A 395 -6.50 19.23 -48.15
N PRO A 396 -5.61 19.96 -47.43
CA PRO A 396 -5.76 21.41 -47.26
C PRO A 396 -5.48 22.16 -48.58
N ASP A 397 -6.43 22.99 -49.03
CA ASP A 397 -6.27 23.83 -50.24
C ASP A 397 -5.01 24.73 -50.17
N ASN A 398 -4.58 25.13 -48.96
CA ASN A 398 -3.38 25.96 -48.75
C ASN A 398 -2.05 25.20 -48.90
N ASP A 399 -2.07 23.87 -48.82
CA ASP A 399 -0.90 23.01 -49.08
C ASP A 399 -0.83 22.56 -50.54
N GLU A 400 -1.99 22.46 -51.21
CA GLU A 400 -2.07 22.23 -52.66
C GLU A 400 -1.45 23.38 -53.46
N LYS A 401 -0.61 23.04 -54.45
CA LYS A 401 0.09 24.01 -55.28
C LYS A 401 0.12 23.59 -56.75
N TYR A 402 -0.21 24.54 -57.62
CA TYR A 402 -0.31 24.36 -59.06
C TYR A 402 0.63 25.31 -59.78
N THR A 403 1.17 24.86 -60.90
CA THR A 403 2.17 25.57 -61.69
C THR A 403 1.53 26.28 -62.86
N VAL A 404 1.68 27.61 -62.89
CA VAL A 404 1.36 28.44 -64.06
C VAL A 404 2.61 28.56 -64.91
N SER A 405 2.48 28.17 -66.18
CA SER A 405 3.52 28.17 -67.20
C SER A 405 3.16 29.11 -68.35
N TYR A 406 4.11 29.35 -69.25
CA TYR A 406 3.97 30.26 -70.38
C TYR A 406 4.53 29.61 -71.64
N GLN A 407 3.88 29.84 -72.78
CA GLN A 407 4.38 29.47 -74.11
C GLN A 407 4.05 30.57 -75.12
N PHE A 408 4.86 30.71 -76.17
CA PHE A 408 4.54 31.56 -77.31
C PHE A 408 4.18 30.71 -78.54
N ILE A 409 3.22 31.20 -79.33
CA ILE A 409 2.85 30.63 -80.62
C ILE A 409 2.92 31.69 -81.71
N ASN A 410 3.22 31.25 -82.93
CA ASN A 410 3.11 32.08 -84.13
C ASN A 410 1.69 31.95 -84.72
N GLY A 411 1.01 33.07 -84.92
CA GLY A 411 -0.32 33.15 -85.55
C GLY A 411 -0.31 33.39 -87.07
N ALA A 412 0.85 33.45 -87.72
CA ALA A 412 1.02 33.74 -89.16
C ALA A 412 1.92 32.69 -89.85
N ASP A 413 1.44 32.13 -90.98
CA ASP A 413 1.96 30.92 -91.65
C ASP A 413 3.48 30.65 -91.62
N ASP A 414 3.84 29.40 -91.31
CA ASP A 414 5.11 28.70 -91.61
C ASP A 414 6.44 29.40 -91.24
N LYS A 415 6.42 30.31 -90.26
CA LYS A 415 7.63 30.92 -89.68
C LYS A 415 7.94 30.45 -88.26
N GLU A 416 9.23 30.39 -87.94
CA GLU A 416 9.71 30.30 -86.56
C GLU A 416 9.70 31.69 -85.91
N LEU A 417 9.42 31.75 -84.60
CA LEU A 417 9.48 32.98 -83.80
C LEU A 417 10.95 33.44 -83.66
N PRO A 418 11.26 34.75 -83.71
CA PRO A 418 12.61 35.27 -83.49
C PRO A 418 13.20 34.86 -82.14
N LYS A 419 14.53 34.85 -82.03
CA LYS A 419 15.20 34.56 -80.76
C LYS A 419 14.81 35.60 -79.70
N GLU A 420 14.68 36.86 -80.12
CA GLU A 420 14.32 38.02 -79.32
C GLU A 420 12.92 37.85 -78.69
N VAL A 421 11.98 37.25 -79.43
CA VAL A 421 10.65 36.88 -78.91
C VAL A 421 10.77 35.74 -77.91
N ASN A 422 11.49 34.66 -78.24
CA ASN A 422 11.64 33.49 -77.35
C ASN A 422 12.38 33.81 -76.04
N ASP A 423 13.41 34.66 -76.08
CA ASP A 423 14.17 35.12 -74.90
C ASP A 423 13.31 35.94 -73.91
N MET A 424 12.12 36.40 -74.32
CA MET A 424 11.17 37.16 -73.48
C MET A 424 10.14 36.28 -72.75
N LEU A 425 10.18 34.95 -72.93
CA LEU A 425 9.19 34.05 -72.34
C LEU A 425 9.24 34.07 -70.78
N PRO A 426 8.12 34.35 -70.07
CA PRO A 426 8.13 34.39 -68.62
C PRO A 426 8.40 33.01 -67.99
N LYS A 427 8.99 32.99 -66.80
CA LYS A 427 9.27 31.76 -66.05
C LYS A 427 8.01 31.22 -65.39
N ALA A 428 7.86 29.89 -65.40
CA ALA A 428 6.80 29.23 -64.66
C ALA A 428 6.89 29.51 -63.15
N THR A 429 5.74 29.65 -62.50
CA THR A 429 5.60 30.01 -61.08
C THR A 429 4.50 29.17 -60.45
N SER A 430 4.70 28.70 -59.21
CA SER A 430 3.71 27.90 -58.48
C SER A 430 2.89 28.77 -57.51
N TYR A 431 1.58 28.53 -57.48
CA TYR A 431 0.60 29.22 -56.64
C TYR A 431 -0.23 28.19 -55.84
N VAL A 432 -0.87 28.58 -54.75
CA VAL A 432 -1.77 27.68 -53.99
C VAL A 432 -3.10 27.45 -54.72
N TYR A 433 -3.88 26.44 -54.31
CA TYR A 433 -5.23 26.22 -54.85
C TYR A 433 -6.09 27.48 -54.73
N GLY A 434 -6.98 27.67 -55.71
CA GLY A 434 -8.12 28.58 -55.59
C GLY A 434 -7.83 30.05 -55.90
N VAL A 435 -6.58 30.47 -56.03
CA VAL A 435 -6.26 31.89 -56.28
C VAL A 435 -6.56 32.29 -57.73
N LYS A 436 -6.95 33.56 -57.90
CA LYS A 436 -6.99 34.23 -59.20
C LYS A 436 -5.56 34.52 -59.68
N VAL A 437 -5.24 34.20 -60.93
CA VAL A 437 -3.95 34.49 -61.56
C VAL A 437 -4.14 35.25 -62.86
N VAL A 438 -3.44 36.37 -63.00
CA VAL A 438 -3.30 37.12 -64.25
C VAL A 438 -1.91 36.86 -64.87
N PRO A 439 -1.76 36.85 -66.19
CA PRO A 439 -0.49 36.59 -66.86
C PRO A 439 0.48 37.77 -66.71
N VAL A 440 1.78 37.47 -66.76
CA VAL A 440 2.83 38.50 -66.68
C VAL A 440 2.85 39.36 -67.95
N ALA A 441 2.81 40.68 -67.80
CA ALA A 441 2.98 41.63 -68.89
C ALA A 441 4.40 41.51 -69.50
N LEU A 442 4.48 41.51 -70.83
CA LEU A 442 5.76 41.41 -71.54
C LEU A 442 6.53 42.72 -71.52
N LYS A 443 7.87 42.63 -71.63
CA LYS A 443 8.76 43.80 -71.67
C LYS A 443 8.64 44.64 -72.95
N ALA A 444 8.09 44.02 -74.00
CA ALA A 444 7.69 44.65 -75.25
C ALA A 444 6.57 43.80 -75.85
N ASP A 445 5.71 44.44 -76.62
CA ASP A 445 4.63 43.87 -77.44
C ASP A 445 4.99 43.86 -78.93
N ARG A 446 6.21 44.30 -79.28
CA ARG A 446 6.68 44.46 -80.66
C ARG A 446 8.17 44.14 -80.79
N VAL A 447 8.53 43.39 -81.83
CA VAL A 447 9.92 43.06 -82.20
C VAL A 447 10.14 43.28 -83.70
N GLU A 448 11.18 44.03 -84.07
CA GLU A 448 11.54 44.25 -85.48
C GLU A 448 12.51 43.18 -85.98
N THR A 449 12.33 42.72 -87.23
CA THR A 449 13.27 41.86 -87.95
C THR A 449 13.62 42.46 -89.30
N THR A 450 14.67 41.95 -89.96
CA THR A 450 15.13 42.48 -91.26
C THR A 450 14.12 42.35 -92.40
N ASP A 451 13.09 41.52 -92.23
CA ASP A 451 12.06 41.21 -93.22
C ASP A 451 10.64 41.66 -92.81
N GLY A 452 10.43 42.14 -91.59
CA GLY A 452 9.12 42.56 -91.08
C GLY A 452 9.09 42.95 -89.60
N VAL A 453 7.90 42.87 -89.02
CA VAL A 453 7.61 43.23 -87.62
C VAL A 453 6.76 42.11 -87.01
N TRP A 454 7.13 41.70 -85.80
CA TRP A 454 6.32 40.83 -84.95
C TRP A 454 5.55 41.65 -83.93
N LEU A 455 4.26 41.36 -83.77
CA LEU A 455 3.34 42.01 -82.85
C LEU A 455 2.75 40.96 -81.90
N PHE A 456 2.62 41.30 -80.62
CA PHE A 456 1.99 40.49 -79.60
C PHE A 456 0.50 40.79 -79.53
N GLU A 457 -0.34 39.77 -79.74
CA GLU A 457 -1.80 39.94 -79.78
C GLU A 457 -2.44 39.78 -78.39
N GLY A 458 -1.75 39.13 -77.45
CA GLY A 458 -2.20 38.93 -76.09
C GLY A 458 -1.94 37.53 -75.55
N TRP A 459 -2.34 37.31 -74.30
CA TRP A 459 -2.33 36.00 -73.64
C TRP A 459 -3.71 35.34 -73.74
N THR A 460 -3.73 34.04 -74.01
CA THR A 460 -4.92 33.18 -73.94
C THR A 460 -4.70 32.10 -72.87
N PRO A 461 -5.58 31.97 -71.85
CA PRO A 461 -6.66 32.91 -71.50
C PRO A 461 -6.09 34.27 -71.04
N GLU A 462 -6.94 35.30 -70.96
CA GLU A 462 -6.53 36.62 -70.46
C GLU A 462 -6.29 36.61 -68.93
N GLU A 463 -7.00 35.73 -68.20
CA GLU A 463 -6.82 35.48 -66.77
C GLU A 463 -7.38 34.10 -66.36
N ILE A 464 -7.04 33.65 -65.16
CA ILE A 464 -7.55 32.42 -64.53
C ILE A 464 -8.24 32.82 -63.23
N GLU A 465 -9.57 32.79 -63.18
CA GLU A 465 -10.36 33.20 -61.99
C GLU A 465 -10.12 32.31 -60.75
N LYS A 466 -9.92 30.99 -60.97
CA LYS A 466 -9.62 30.03 -59.91
C LYS A 466 -8.63 29.00 -60.41
N LEU A 467 -7.40 29.01 -59.88
CA LEU A 467 -6.38 28.02 -60.26
C LEU A 467 -6.64 26.67 -59.56
N THR A 468 -6.91 25.63 -60.34
CA THR A 468 -7.25 24.28 -59.85
C THR A 468 -6.44 23.15 -60.52
N ALA A 469 -5.54 23.50 -61.44
CA ALA A 469 -4.69 22.59 -62.19
C ALA A 469 -3.45 23.31 -62.73
N ASP A 470 -2.39 22.57 -63.05
CA ASP A 470 -1.25 23.08 -63.82
C ASP A 470 -1.75 23.62 -65.17
N THR A 471 -1.43 24.89 -65.46
CA THR A 471 -2.02 25.64 -66.58
C THR A 471 -0.95 26.41 -67.36
N ALA A 472 -1.19 26.68 -68.64
CA ALA A 472 -0.29 27.44 -69.51
C ALA A 472 -1.00 28.66 -70.09
N PHE A 473 -0.42 29.85 -69.90
CA PHE A 473 -0.77 31.04 -70.68
C PHE A 473 -0.09 30.96 -72.05
N THR A 474 -0.90 31.05 -73.11
CA THR A 474 -0.45 30.95 -74.51
C THR A 474 -0.43 32.34 -75.13
N GLY A 475 0.75 32.84 -75.44
CA GLY A 475 0.94 34.18 -75.98
C GLY A 475 1.06 34.16 -77.51
N THR A 476 0.16 34.82 -78.21
CA THR A 476 0.14 34.83 -79.68
C THR A 476 0.98 35.98 -80.22
N TRP A 477 1.87 35.67 -81.17
CA TRP A 477 2.63 36.65 -81.95
C TRP A 477 2.31 36.50 -83.44
N THR A 478 2.07 37.61 -84.15
CA THR A 478 1.82 37.64 -85.59
C THR A 478 2.82 38.51 -86.35
N PHE A 479 3.05 38.18 -87.62
CA PHE A 479 4.11 38.77 -88.45
C PHE A 479 3.56 39.64 -89.59
N ALA A 480 3.96 40.91 -89.61
CA ALA A 480 3.70 41.87 -90.69
C ALA A 480 4.94 42.02 -91.59
N LYS A 481 4.79 41.83 -92.90
CA LYS A 481 5.90 41.86 -93.87
C LYS A 481 6.19 43.26 -94.41
N ASN A 482 7.47 43.65 -94.43
CA ASN A 482 7.90 44.96 -94.97
C ASN A 482 7.71 45.06 -96.50
N ALA A 483 7.13 46.17 -96.99
CA ALA A 483 6.71 46.33 -98.38
C ALA A 483 7.01 47.73 -98.99
N GLY A 484 8.28 48.09 -99.10
CA GLY A 484 8.75 49.18 -99.97
C GLY A 484 8.75 50.58 -99.33
N GLY A 485 9.85 50.90 -98.65
CA GLY A 485 10.00 52.13 -97.86
C GLY A 485 9.77 51.82 -96.38
N ILE A 486 10.85 51.84 -95.59
CA ILE A 486 10.75 51.69 -94.13
C ILE A 486 10.40 53.04 -93.52
N ASN A 487 9.13 53.20 -93.18
CA ASN A 487 8.67 54.14 -92.17
C ASN A 487 8.95 53.50 -90.80
N HIS A 488 9.78 54.13 -89.98
CA HIS A 488 9.99 53.69 -88.61
C HIS A 488 8.73 54.02 -87.80
N ILE A 489 8.53 53.37 -86.65
CA ILE A 489 7.45 53.76 -85.75
C ILE A 489 7.98 54.83 -84.79
N PRO A 490 7.26 55.95 -84.57
CA PRO A 490 7.63 56.94 -83.58
C PRO A 490 7.93 56.36 -82.20
N VAL A 491 8.80 57.02 -81.45
CA VAL A 491 9.24 56.61 -80.11
C VAL A 491 8.71 57.60 -79.07
N ILE A 492 7.80 57.15 -78.19
CA ILE A 492 7.33 57.94 -77.05
C ILE A 492 8.34 57.87 -75.89
N THR A 493 8.93 59.01 -75.54
CA THR A 493 9.66 59.18 -74.29
C THR A 493 8.68 59.67 -73.22
N ALA A 494 8.60 58.90 -72.14
CA ALA A 494 7.73 59.10 -70.99
C ALA A 494 8.26 58.19 -69.87
N GLU A 495 8.12 58.61 -68.62
CA GLU A 495 8.64 57.91 -67.44
C GLU A 495 7.59 57.84 -66.33
N ASP A 496 7.67 56.80 -65.52
CA ASP A 496 6.83 56.59 -64.34
C ASP A 496 7.06 57.71 -63.29
N LYS A 497 6.00 58.13 -62.60
CA LYS A 497 6.08 59.24 -61.62
C LYS A 497 5.54 58.80 -60.26
N THR A 498 6.11 59.38 -59.21
CA THR A 498 5.54 59.34 -57.85
C THR A 498 4.98 60.70 -57.50
N LEU A 499 3.77 60.72 -56.95
CA LEU A 499 3.08 61.89 -56.40
C LEU A 499 2.71 61.60 -54.94
N THR A 500 2.32 62.63 -54.19
CA THR A 500 1.61 62.45 -52.91
C THR A 500 0.14 62.85 -53.03
N VAL A 501 -0.71 62.36 -52.13
CA VAL A 501 -2.15 62.69 -52.12
C VAL A 501 -2.36 64.21 -52.09
N GLY A 502 -3.16 64.70 -53.05
CA GLY A 502 -3.49 66.10 -53.26
C GLY A 502 -2.58 66.88 -54.22
N ASP A 503 -1.53 66.25 -54.77
CA ASP A 503 -0.64 66.94 -55.72
C ASP A 503 -1.27 67.08 -57.11
N SER A 504 -0.88 68.14 -57.84
CA SER A 504 -1.37 68.43 -59.20
C SER A 504 -0.62 67.61 -60.25
N PHE A 505 -1.34 66.82 -61.04
CA PHE A 505 -0.78 66.01 -62.14
C PHE A 505 -1.05 66.65 -63.51
N ASP A 506 0.02 66.98 -64.23
CA ASP A 506 -0.04 67.26 -65.67
C ASP A 506 0.28 65.98 -66.45
N VAL A 507 -0.66 65.58 -67.29
CA VAL A 507 -0.62 64.35 -68.09
C VAL A 507 0.39 64.41 -69.25
N MET A 508 0.74 65.61 -69.74
CA MET A 508 1.71 65.78 -70.84
C MET A 508 3.11 66.23 -70.39
N ALA A 509 3.26 66.66 -69.13
CA ALA A 509 4.55 67.14 -68.61
C ALA A 509 5.67 66.09 -68.74
N GLY A 510 6.69 66.40 -69.55
CA GLY A 510 7.85 65.52 -69.77
C GLY A 510 7.60 64.35 -70.73
N VAL A 511 6.49 64.36 -71.48
CA VAL A 511 6.18 63.40 -72.53
C VAL A 511 6.61 63.98 -73.88
N THR A 512 7.37 63.22 -74.67
CA THR A 512 7.74 63.59 -76.05
C THR A 512 7.60 62.42 -77.01
N ALA A 513 7.48 62.70 -78.31
CA ALA A 513 7.48 61.69 -79.36
C ALA A 513 8.39 62.11 -80.50
N LEU A 514 9.34 61.24 -80.87
CA LEU A 514 10.25 61.47 -81.99
C LEU A 514 10.11 60.34 -83.00
N ASP A 515 9.92 60.69 -84.26
CA ASP A 515 10.09 59.80 -85.41
C ASP A 515 11.36 60.14 -86.21
N LYS A 516 11.85 59.18 -86.97
CA LYS A 516 13.07 59.26 -87.77
C LYS A 516 12.86 59.89 -89.15
N GLU A 517 11.70 59.71 -89.77
CA GLU A 517 11.34 60.30 -91.06
C GLU A 517 10.53 61.60 -90.88
N ASP A 518 9.64 61.63 -89.91
CA ASP A 518 8.66 62.71 -89.65
C ASP A 518 9.16 63.76 -88.64
N GLY A 519 10.19 63.45 -87.84
CA GLY A 519 10.79 64.35 -86.87
C GLY A 519 10.05 64.43 -85.53
N ASP A 520 9.88 65.63 -84.97
CA ASP A 520 9.18 65.80 -83.68
C ASP A 520 7.67 65.67 -83.85
N LEU A 521 7.09 64.66 -83.19
CA LEU A 521 5.67 64.33 -83.19
C LEU A 521 5.01 64.56 -81.83
N THR A 522 5.67 65.29 -80.91
CA THR A 522 5.15 65.53 -79.54
C THR A 522 3.77 66.18 -79.55
N ASP A 523 3.51 67.11 -80.47
CA ASP A 523 2.19 67.76 -80.65
C ASP A 523 1.11 66.83 -81.25
N LYS A 524 1.48 65.62 -81.73
CA LYS A 524 0.55 64.59 -82.25
C LYS A 524 0.22 63.48 -81.22
N ILE A 525 0.64 63.61 -79.97
CA ILE A 525 0.39 62.58 -78.94
C ILE A 525 -1.07 62.63 -78.47
N GLU A 526 -1.75 61.48 -78.57
CA GLU A 526 -3.08 61.21 -78.04
C GLU A 526 -2.96 60.56 -76.65
N VAL A 527 -3.72 61.00 -75.65
CA VAL A 527 -3.89 60.26 -74.39
C VAL A 527 -5.11 59.34 -74.54
N ILE A 528 -4.87 58.04 -74.68
CA ILE A 528 -5.93 57.05 -74.96
C ILE A 528 -6.47 56.37 -73.69
N ASN A 529 -5.74 56.43 -72.58
CA ASN A 529 -6.21 56.04 -71.25
C ASN A 529 -5.57 56.93 -70.18
N ASN A 530 -6.34 57.31 -69.16
CA ASN A 530 -5.85 57.99 -67.96
C ASN A 530 -6.74 57.62 -66.78
N THR A 531 -6.19 56.93 -65.79
CA THR A 531 -6.90 56.47 -64.59
C THR A 531 -6.54 57.24 -63.32
N VAL A 532 -5.68 58.27 -63.42
CA VAL A 532 -5.01 58.89 -62.27
C VAL A 532 -5.96 59.70 -61.40
N ASP A 533 -6.14 59.23 -60.16
CA ASP A 533 -6.87 59.93 -59.10
C ASP A 533 -5.90 60.37 -57.99
N THR A 534 -5.42 61.63 -58.06
CA THR A 534 -4.48 62.14 -57.04
C THR A 534 -5.14 62.43 -55.68
N SER A 535 -6.44 62.17 -55.51
CA SER A 535 -7.13 62.30 -54.21
C SER A 535 -6.99 61.07 -53.30
N LYS A 536 -6.45 59.96 -53.82
CA LYS A 536 -6.28 58.69 -53.07
C LYS A 536 -4.88 58.12 -53.28
N ALA A 537 -4.34 57.45 -52.28
CA ALA A 537 -3.14 56.65 -52.46
C ALA A 537 -3.45 55.39 -53.27
N GLY A 538 -2.56 55.05 -54.21
CA GLY A 538 -2.80 53.98 -55.18
C GLY A 538 -1.84 54.04 -56.37
N THR A 539 -1.92 53.00 -57.20
CA THR A 539 -1.14 52.86 -58.42
C THR A 539 -2.07 53.03 -59.62
N TYR A 540 -1.78 54.03 -60.45
CA TYR A 540 -2.61 54.41 -61.60
C TYR A 540 -1.81 54.32 -62.89
N THR A 541 -2.50 54.26 -64.03
CA THR A 541 -1.90 54.16 -65.36
C THR A 541 -2.36 55.29 -66.29
N VAL A 542 -1.44 55.76 -67.13
CA VAL A 542 -1.71 56.64 -68.28
C VAL A 542 -1.13 55.97 -69.52
N THR A 543 -1.92 55.87 -70.58
CA THR A 543 -1.48 55.32 -71.87
C THR A 543 -1.55 56.40 -72.95
N TYR A 544 -0.38 56.69 -73.52
CA TYR A 544 -0.21 57.57 -74.67
C TYR A 544 -0.23 56.76 -75.96
N LYS A 545 -0.61 57.40 -77.06
CA LYS A 545 -0.46 56.93 -78.43
C LYS A 545 0.08 58.07 -79.30
N VAL A 546 0.86 57.76 -80.33
CA VAL A 546 1.21 58.73 -81.37
C VAL A 546 1.24 58.04 -82.72
N THR A 547 0.83 58.75 -83.77
CA THR A 547 0.76 58.23 -85.15
C THR A 547 1.56 59.15 -86.08
N ASP A 548 2.40 58.58 -86.94
CA ASP A 548 3.17 59.32 -87.95
C ASP A 548 2.36 59.65 -89.22
N SER A 549 2.97 60.35 -90.19
CA SER A 549 2.32 60.78 -91.43
C SER A 549 2.04 59.66 -92.44
N ASN A 550 2.74 58.52 -92.33
CA ASN A 550 2.54 57.33 -93.18
C ASN A 550 1.58 56.31 -92.56
N GLY A 551 1.25 56.47 -91.27
CA GLY A 551 0.18 55.78 -90.56
C GLY A 551 0.62 54.71 -89.57
N ALA A 552 1.91 54.57 -89.25
CA ALA A 552 2.31 53.70 -88.15
C ALA A 552 2.13 54.41 -86.80
N SER A 553 1.92 53.64 -85.73
CA SER A 553 1.68 54.18 -84.39
C SER A 553 2.27 53.32 -83.29
N VAL A 554 2.74 53.96 -82.23
CA VAL A 554 3.13 53.30 -80.97
C VAL A 554 2.17 53.70 -79.86
N THR A 555 2.02 52.83 -78.87
CA THR A 555 1.43 53.13 -77.57
C THR A 555 2.47 53.02 -76.47
N LYS A 556 2.34 53.81 -75.40
CA LYS A 556 3.17 53.67 -74.20
C LYS A 556 2.37 53.94 -72.94
N THR A 557 2.37 52.98 -72.03
CA THR A 557 1.80 53.13 -70.69
C THR A 557 2.89 53.52 -69.70
N ILE A 558 2.59 54.46 -68.81
CA ILE A 558 3.39 54.77 -67.61
C ILE A 558 2.58 54.56 -66.33
N THR A 559 3.29 54.30 -65.25
CA THR A 559 2.75 54.16 -63.89
C THR A 559 2.82 55.50 -63.14
N ILE A 560 1.72 55.90 -62.52
CA ILE A 560 1.65 57.04 -61.61
C ILE A 560 1.30 56.51 -60.22
N THR A 561 2.29 56.47 -59.32
CA THR A 561 2.12 56.03 -57.93
C THR A 561 1.79 57.23 -57.06
N VAL A 562 0.56 57.32 -56.57
CA VAL A 562 0.17 58.31 -55.56
C VAL A 562 0.40 57.68 -54.18
N LYS A 563 1.27 58.28 -53.38
CA LYS A 563 1.54 57.87 -52.01
C LYS A 563 0.72 58.69 -51.03
N ASP A 564 0.37 58.11 -49.89
CA ASP A 564 -0.15 58.87 -48.76
C ASP A 564 0.87 59.95 -48.33
N LYS A 565 0.36 61.06 -47.77
CA LYS A 565 1.21 62.11 -47.21
C LYS A 565 1.74 61.63 -45.86
N ASP A 566 3.02 61.23 -45.83
CA ASP A 566 3.73 60.84 -44.62
C ASP A 566 3.54 61.89 -43.51
N LYS A 567 3.02 61.45 -42.36
CA LYS A 567 2.90 62.30 -41.17
C LYS A 567 4.22 62.27 -40.42
N GLU A 568 4.85 63.43 -40.24
CA GLU A 568 5.93 63.58 -39.27
C GLU A 568 5.40 63.31 -37.85
N GLU A 569 5.92 62.26 -37.19
CA GLU A 569 5.78 62.09 -35.74
C GLU A 569 6.89 62.86 -35.03
N GLN A 570 6.53 63.67 -34.02
CA GLN A 570 7.17 63.79 -32.70
C GLN A 570 6.71 65.07 -31.95
N PRO A 571 6.94 65.20 -30.63
CA PRO A 571 6.98 64.17 -29.59
C PRO A 571 6.22 64.57 -28.31
N THR A 572 5.87 63.62 -27.44
CA THR A 572 6.26 63.64 -25.99
C THR A 572 5.78 62.40 -25.24
N ALA A 573 6.51 62.05 -24.17
CA ALA A 573 6.17 61.05 -23.15
C ALA A 573 6.09 61.77 -21.77
N PRO A 574 5.92 61.12 -20.60
CA PRO A 574 5.71 59.69 -20.34
C PRO A 574 4.61 59.34 -19.30
N THR A 575 4.24 58.06 -19.21
CA THR A 575 4.05 57.39 -17.91
C THR A 575 4.33 55.88 -18.01
N LYS A 576 4.67 55.26 -16.87
CA LYS A 576 5.27 53.92 -16.74
C LYS A 576 5.09 53.45 -15.28
N PRO A 577 4.95 52.15 -14.95
CA PRO A 577 4.53 50.99 -15.76
C PRO A 577 3.33 50.24 -15.12
N ASP A 578 2.85 49.17 -15.78
CA ASP A 578 3.03 47.82 -15.22
C ASP A 578 3.00 46.74 -16.33
N LYS A 579 3.38 45.51 -15.99
CA LYS A 579 3.11 44.28 -16.75
C LYS A 579 1.91 43.54 -16.12
N GLY A 580 1.17 42.67 -16.81
CA GLY A 580 1.26 42.26 -18.21
C GLY A 580 1.37 40.73 -18.37
N ASP A 581 0.35 40.13 -18.99
CA ASP A 581 0.37 38.82 -19.66
C ASP A 581 0.35 39.07 -21.18
N ASN A 582 1.14 38.39 -22.03
CA ASN A 582 1.14 36.96 -22.38
C ASN A 582 -0.21 36.54 -23.00
N ASN A 583 -0.31 35.89 -24.16
CA ASN A 583 0.64 35.46 -25.21
C ASN A 583 -0.22 35.26 -26.52
N VAL A 584 0.20 35.03 -27.77
CA VAL A 584 1.43 34.65 -28.52
C VAL A 584 1.34 35.39 -29.90
N ASN A 585 2.31 35.61 -30.80
CA ASN A 585 3.65 35.07 -31.18
C ASN A 585 3.68 33.67 -31.86
N ASP A 586 4.31 33.43 -33.02
CA ASP A 586 4.95 34.33 -33.98
C ASP A 586 5.13 33.65 -35.36
N LYS A 587 5.17 34.45 -36.43
CA LYS A 587 5.95 34.29 -37.70
C LYS A 587 6.09 32.94 -38.46
N ASN A 588 5.84 33.10 -39.76
CA ASN A 588 6.76 32.82 -40.90
C ASN A 588 6.66 31.56 -41.78
N ASN A 589 6.57 31.89 -43.07
CA ASN A 589 7.02 31.17 -44.26
C ASN A 589 8.38 30.45 -44.10
N THR A 590 8.47 29.28 -44.76
CA THR A 590 9.64 28.43 -44.98
C THR A 590 10.84 29.09 -45.69
N ALA A 591 12.06 28.60 -45.42
CA ALA A 591 12.88 27.84 -46.40
C ALA A 591 14.27 27.42 -45.86
N SER A 592 14.71 26.19 -46.17
CA SER A 592 16.09 25.70 -46.01
C SER A 592 17.00 26.25 -47.14
N LYS A 593 18.34 26.33 -47.05
CA LYS A 593 19.38 25.26 -47.00
C LYS A 593 20.77 25.99 -46.93
N ALA A 594 21.96 25.42 -46.69
CA ALA A 594 22.43 24.03 -46.68
C ALA A 594 23.72 23.80 -45.84
N ASP A 595 24.08 22.52 -45.70
CA ASP A 595 25.41 21.93 -45.46
C ASP A 595 26.10 22.01 -44.07
N LYS A 596 27.20 21.24 -43.95
CA LYS A 596 27.72 20.50 -42.76
C LYS A 596 29.25 20.66 -42.67
N PRO A 597 29.96 20.15 -41.64
CA PRO A 597 29.60 19.85 -40.24
C PRO A 597 30.53 20.56 -39.21
N ASP A 598 30.23 20.54 -37.89
CA ASP A 598 31.04 19.81 -36.87
C ASP A 598 30.63 19.99 -35.38
N THR A 599 31.03 18.99 -34.58
CA THR A 599 31.29 18.92 -33.12
C THR A 599 30.53 19.76 -32.04
N ALA A 600 30.01 19.03 -31.05
CA ALA A 600 30.20 19.20 -29.59
C ALA A 600 29.47 20.30 -28.73
N VAL A 601 28.35 19.89 -28.12
CA VAL A 601 28.10 19.84 -26.64
C VAL A 601 28.25 21.10 -25.75
N LYS A 602 27.10 21.50 -25.16
CA LYS A 602 26.85 22.24 -23.87
C LYS A 602 27.15 23.75 -23.72
N THR A 603 26.07 24.49 -23.46
CA THR A 603 25.98 25.64 -22.53
C THR A 603 25.70 25.14 -21.08
N GLY A 604 25.73 25.95 -20.01
CA GLY A 604 26.13 27.37 -19.89
C GLY A 604 25.50 28.12 -18.70
N ASP A 605 25.78 27.65 -17.47
CA ASP A 605 25.74 28.28 -16.11
C ASP A 605 24.87 29.50 -15.67
N SER A 606 24.66 29.56 -14.34
CA SER A 606 24.63 30.75 -13.44
C SER A 606 23.30 31.39 -12.91
N THR A 607 22.74 30.79 -11.85
CA THR A 607 22.51 31.34 -10.46
C THR A 607 21.83 32.70 -10.13
N ASN A 608 21.18 32.74 -8.93
CA ASN A 608 20.91 33.88 -8.00
C ASN A 608 19.66 34.78 -8.25
N VAL A 609 18.96 35.40 -7.27
CA VAL A 609 19.15 35.55 -5.80
C VAL A 609 17.83 35.84 -4.99
N LEU A 610 17.91 35.79 -3.64
CA LEU A 610 17.04 36.26 -2.50
C LEU A 610 15.87 37.30 -2.74
N LEU A 611 14.83 37.51 -1.90
CA LEU A 611 14.77 37.72 -0.42
C LEU A 611 13.36 37.48 0.24
N TRP A 612 13.38 37.01 1.51
CA TRP A 612 12.57 37.38 2.71
C TRP A 612 11.05 37.68 2.71
N SER A 613 10.35 37.07 3.68
CA SER A 613 9.38 37.75 4.57
C SER A 613 9.34 37.08 5.97
N MET A 614 8.71 37.74 6.97
CA MET A 614 8.91 37.46 8.42
C MET A 614 7.69 36.87 9.15
N ALA A 615 7.94 36.20 10.28
CA ALA A 615 6.92 35.65 11.18
C ALA A 615 6.47 36.64 12.28
N THR A 616 5.34 36.35 12.93
CA THR A 616 4.92 36.95 14.21
C THR A 616 4.46 35.87 15.20
N ILE A 617 4.60 36.16 16.50
CA ILE A 617 4.36 35.24 17.61
C ILE A 617 3.30 35.86 18.53
N ILE A 618 2.36 35.04 19.03
CA ILE A 618 1.69 35.30 20.31
C ILE A 618 1.83 34.06 21.19
N SER A 619 2.24 34.28 22.43
CA SER A 619 2.42 33.25 23.46
C SER A 619 1.34 33.34 24.53
N LEU A 620 1.09 32.25 25.25
CA LEU A 620 0.48 32.31 26.57
C LEU A 620 1.04 31.21 27.47
N THR A 621 1.57 31.60 28.63
CA THR A 621 2.10 30.69 29.65
C THR A 621 1.11 30.53 30.80
N GLY A 622 0.97 29.29 31.29
CA GLY A 622 0.24 28.95 32.50
C GLY A 622 1.07 27.98 33.34
N VAL A 623 1.27 28.28 34.62
CA VAL A 623 2.14 27.53 35.55
C VAL A 623 1.29 26.92 36.66
N ILE A 624 1.60 25.70 37.12
CA ILE A 624 1.66 25.30 38.56
C ILE A 624 2.15 23.83 38.73
N THR A 625 3.43 23.73 39.12
CA THR A 625 4.01 23.02 40.29
C THR A 625 3.52 21.63 40.78
N ALA A 626 4.52 20.76 41.05
CA ALA A 626 4.54 19.61 41.98
C ALA A 626 3.73 18.34 41.56
N LEU A 627 4.12 17.11 41.94
CA LEU A 627 4.96 16.66 43.06
C LEU A 627 6.16 15.78 42.65
N ILE A 628 7.21 15.81 43.49
CA ILE A 628 8.34 14.88 43.48
C ILE A 628 8.15 13.85 44.60
N PHE A 629 8.33 12.56 44.33
CA PHE A 629 9.03 11.69 45.28
C PHE A 629 9.98 10.72 44.56
N LYS A 630 10.97 10.19 45.28
CA LYS A 630 12.27 9.76 44.71
C LYS A 630 12.85 8.59 45.51
N ARG A 631 13.62 7.72 44.82
CA ARG A 631 14.40 6.57 45.35
C ARG A 631 13.53 5.38 45.85
N ARG A 632 14.06 4.14 45.96
CA ARG A 632 15.45 3.63 45.79
C ARG A 632 15.48 2.18 45.30
N ARG A 633 16.59 1.77 44.65
CA ARG A 633 17.00 0.35 44.58
C ARG A 633 17.38 -0.16 45.97
N SER A 634 17.09 -1.42 46.28
CA SER A 634 18.04 -2.35 46.93
C SER A 634 17.51 -3.78 46.97
N ARG A 635 18.34 -4.73 46.49
CA ARG A 635 18.11 -6.19 46.40
C ARG A 635 17.04 -6.57 45.39
#